data_AF-A0A2N1VJF6-F1
#
_entry.id   AF-A0A2N1VJF6-F1
#
_cell.length_a   1.000
_cell.length_b   1.000
_cell.length_c   1.000
_cell.angle_alpha   90.00
_cell.angle_beta   90.00
_cell.angle_gamma   90.00
#
_symmetry.space_group_name_H-M   'P 1'
#
loop_
_entity.id
_entity.type
_entity.pdbx_description
1 polymer ?
#
loop_
_entity_poly.entity_id
_entity_poly.type
_entity_poly.pdbx_seq_one_letter_code
_entity_poly.pdbx_strand_id
1 'polypeptide(L)'
;MRNAKIFIIALFVFLNCVTNIYALDTLAFVNVNNTYLVNSHTLEFQLRIQRNSDKWLKFVNGTFQFTFPQGITLDSDFEIQLYQTDLPETVISGAGLPKKEYLIEYQKYDERFSITILGPENYIDCMDVPLDTSLLLGQFRLIKNGGDPIPKLIDWLQPQNYYQAVAYKIETDSIESNVTWYYADDNVEIHDGRNNTFSIGYDESRPWGFEFEDFWVRYAGQTNLQYGWSTRREINAVGYTVLRGYKFTDEQVAYTDTIGSFVDYDHYNADFLSQGISASGFIYGEFDDQVQYRGGDYSYALWGRLITDDGYEFDSLLSIRDVPVPHAVIVQANASPNPFNITTKINYKLDDDVYLTAFVSDLLGKQVKFLTHPETGEKFDKLLMPMGEHYTIFSAPELASQGLYNIVLLAYPINDPTIEISRAIVKVQLIKDGVR
;
A
#
# COMPACT_ATOMS: atom_id res chain seq x y z
N MET A 1 30.79 0.06 73.48
CA MET A 1 30.33 -0.59 72.23
C MET A 1 28.81 -0.80 72.11
N ARG A 2 28.04 -1.01 73.20
CA ARG A 2 26.59 -1.22 73.13
C ARG A 2 25.80 0.04 72.71
N ASN A 3 26.25 1.22 73.12
CA ASN A 3 25.59 2.50 72.78
C ASN A 3 25.82 2.94 71.32
N ALA A 4 26.95 2.56 70.70
CA ALA A 4 27.22 2.85 69.29
C ALA A 4 26.31 2.04 68.34
N LYS A 5 25.95 0.81 68.71
CA LYS A 5 25.03 -0.03 67.94
C LYS A 5 23.59 0.51 67.94
N ILE A 6 23.14 1.08 69.06
CA ILE A 6 21.81 1.72 69.16
C ILE A 6 21.77 2.99 68.32
N PHE A 7 22.85 3.78 68.29
CA PHE A 7 22.92 4.99 67.49
C PHE A 7 22.92 4.70 65.98
N ILE A 8 23.61 3.64 65.54
CA ILE A 8 23.63 3.23 64.12
C ILE A 8 22.27 2.70 63.68
N ILE A 9 21.56 1.94 64.54
CA ILE A 9 20.20 1.46 64.23
C ILE A 9 19.21 2.64 64.21
N ALA A 10 19.30 3.57 65.15
CA ALA A 10 18.49 4.78 65.15
C ALA A 10 18.74 5.65 63.91
N LEU A 11 20.00 5.80 63.48
CA LEU A 11 20.37 6.51 62.26
C LEU A 11 19.84 5.80 61.00
N PHE A 12 19.88 4.46 60.96
CA PHE A 12 19.31 3.68 59.85
C PHE A 12 17.78 3.78 59.79
N VAL A 13 17.10 3.77 60.93
CA VAL A 13 15.64 3.98 61.00
C VAL A 13 15.27 5.42 60.64
N PHE A 14 16.07 6.41 61.06
CA PHE A 14 15.85 7.80 60.68
C PHE A 14 16.10 8.04 59.18
N LEU A 15 17.15 7.45 58.61
CA LEU A 15 17.47 7.54 57.17
C LEU A 15 16.41 6.84 56.30
N ASN A 16 15.77 5.77 56.78
CA ASN A 16 14.65 5.12 56.08
C ASN A 16 13.30 5.84 56.28
N CYS A 17 13.18 6.76 57.25
CA CYS A 17 11.98 7.57 57.45
C CYS A 17 11.92 8.84 56.58
N VAL A 18 12.99 9.23 55.89
CA VAL A 18 13.03 10.50 55.11
C VAL A 18 12.78 10.32 53.60
N THR A 19 12.52 9.10 53.11
CA THR A 19 12.07 8.89 51.73
C THR A 19 10.56 8.69 51.71
N ASN A 20 9.80 9.70 52.15
CA ASN A 20 8.45 9.87 51.64
C ASN A 20 8.61 10.27 50.17
N ILE A 21 8.62 9.27 49.29
CA ILE A 21 8.32 9.51 47.88
C ILE A 21 6.87 10.02 47.91
N TYR A 22 6.67 11.33 47.78
CA TYR A 22 5.35 11.88 47.57
C TYR A 22 4.82 11.26 46.28
N ALA A 23 3.86 10.34 46.41
CA ALA A 23 3.16 9.80 45.26
C ALA A 23 2.34 10.96 44.67
N LEU A 24 2.72 11.44 43.49
CA LEU A 24 1.96 12.43 42.76
C LEU A 24 0.62 11.82 42.36
N ASP A 25 -0.47 12.56 42.60
CA ASP A 25 -1.80 12.18 42.17
C ASP A 25 -1.95 12.45 40.67
N THR A 26 -2.27 11.41 39.89
CA THR A 26 -2.42 11.53 38.43
C THR A 26 -3.85 11.93 38.11
N LEU A 27 -4.04 13.21 37.79
CA LEU A 27 -5.36 13.79 37.57
C LEU A 27 -5.92 13.52 36.18
N ALA A 28 -5.03 13.37 35.20
CA ALA A 28 -5.39 13.17 33.80
C ALA A 28 -4.39 12.28 33.07
N PHE A 29 -4.88 11.60 32.03
CA PHE A 29 -4.06 10.92 31.04
C PHE A 29 -4.18 11.65 29.70
N VAL A 30 -3.05 12.02 29.10
CA VAL A 30 -3.03 12.55 27.74
C VAL A 30 -2.39 11.52 26.83
N ASN A 31 -3.14 11.02 25.86
CA ASN A 31 -2.68 9.93 25.01
C ASN A 31 -2.65 10.35 23.55
N VAL A 32 -1.63 9.86 22.85
CA VAL A 32 -1.64 9.73 21.39
C VAL A 32 -2.22 8.37 21.05
N ASN A 33 -3.30 8.38 20.28
CA ASN A 33 -4.09 7.21 19.90
C ASN A 33 -4.11 7.09 18.38
N ASN A 34 -4.43 5.90 17.86
CA ASN A 34 -4.70 5.68 16.43
C ASN A 34 -3.61 6.28 15.53
N THR A 35 -2.33 6.04 15.83
CA THR A 35 -1.23 6.49 14.96
C THR A 35 -1.04 5.50 13.81
N TYR A 36 -1.24 5.95 12.57
CA TYR A 36 -1.05 5.11 11.39
C TYR A 36 -0.69 5.93 10.16
N LEU A 37 0.01 5.28 9.24
CA LEU A 37 0.23 5.83 7.90
C LEU A 37 -1.02 5.62 7.07
N VAL A 38 -1.59 6.72 6.61
CA VAL A 38 -2.66 6.69 5.60
C VAL A 38 -2.05 6.19 4.30
N ASN A 39 -0.88 6.71 3.93
CA ASN A 39 -0.04 6.30 2.81
C ASN A 39 1.44 6.62 3.13
N SER A 40 2.36 6.43 2.18
CA SER A 40 3.80 6.61 2.42
C SER A 40 4.18 8.00 2.95
N HIS A 41 3.43 9.06 2.62
CA HIS A 41 3.77 10.46 2.92
C HIS A 41 2.76 11.14 3.87
N THR A 42 1.82 10.38 4.46
CA THR A 42 0.75 10.94 5.31
C THR A 42 0.58 10.12 6.58
N LEU A 43 0.78 10.75 7.73
CA LEU A 43 0.56 10.18 9.05
C LEU A 43 -0.69 10.78 9.68
N GLU A 44 -1.52 9.95 10.29
CA GLU A 44 -2.63 10.39 11.14
C GLU A 44 -2.46 9.91 12.57
N PHE A 45 -2.91 10.74 13.53
CA PHE A 45 -3.01 10.37 14.94
C PHE A 45 -4.11 11.17 15.63
N GLN A 46 -4.56 10.67 16.78
CA GLN A 46 -5.52 11.35 17.64
C GLN A 46 -4.86 11.73 18.96
N LEU A 47 -5.12 12.96 19.42
CA LEU A 47 -4.74 13.43 20.74
C LEU A 47 -5.97 13.47 21.64
N ARG A 48 -5.91 12.76 22.77
CA ARG A 48 -7.02 12.65 23.73
C ARG A 48 -6.59 13.01 25.13
N ILE A 49 -7.49 13.59 25.91
CA ILE A 49 -7.34 13.74 27.36
C ILE A 49 -8.43 12.96 28.07
N GLN A 50 -8.06 12.18 29.07
CA GLN A 50 -8.96 11.47 29.95
C GLN A 50 -8.84 12.02 31.37
N ARG A 51 -9.99 12.28 31.99
CA ARG A 51 -10.04 12.66 33.41
C ARG A 51 -10.02 11.42 34.30
N ASN A 52 -9.12 11.42 35.27
CA ASN A 52 -8.91 10.32 36.22
C ASN A 52 -9.14 10.73 37.69
N SER A 53 -9.52 11.99 37.94
CA SER A 53 -9.72 12.52 39.28
C SER A 53 -10.86 13.53 39.34
N ASP A 54 -11.52 13.61 40.49
CA ASP A 54 -12.59 14.57 40.73
C ASP A 54 -12.09 16.01 40.99
N LYS A 55 -10.77 16.21 41.09
CA LYS A 55 -10.13 17.51 41.38
C LYS A 55 -10.28 18.56 40.27
N TRP A 56 -10.68 18.16 39.06
CA TRP A 56 -10.92 19.07 37.95
C TRP A 56 -12.11 18.60 37.14
N LEU A 57 -12.77 19.49 36.40
CA LEU A 57 -13.92 19.15 35.54
C LEU A 57 -13.77 19.77 34.15
N LYS A 58 -13.28 21.01 34.07
CA LYS A 58 -13.20 21.77 32.83
C LYS A 58 -11.78 21.77 32.28
N PHE A 59 -11.60 21.22 31.09
CA PHE A 59 -10.33 21.37 30.36
C PHE A 59 -10.22 22.80 29.83
N VAL A 60 -9.07 23.45 29.94
CA VAL A 60 -8.88 24.79 29.35
C VAL A 60 -7.73 24.85 28.37
N ASN A 61 -6.51 24.49 28.75
CA ASN A 61 -5.35 24.66 27.89
C ASN A 61 -4.52 23.39 27.80
N GLY A 62 -3.81 23.26 26.69
CA GLY A 62 -2.79 22.24 26.52
C GLY A 62 -1.69 22.73 25.60
N THR A 63 -0.44 22.36 25.88
CA THR A 63 0.67 22.48 24.94
C THR A 63 1.33 21.12 24.83
N PHE A 64 1.40 20.60 23.61
CA PHE A 64 1.84 19.26 23.31
C PHE A 64 2.91 19.31 22.21
N GLN A 65 4.15 18.97 22.54
CA GLN A 65 5.27 18.97 21.61
C GLN A 65 5.72 17.55 21.29
N PHE A 66 5.94 17.30 20.00
CA PHE A 66 6.27 16.01 19.44
C PHE A 66 7.52 16.11 18.56
N THR A 67 8.25 15.00 18.47
CA THR A 67 9.41 14.81 17.61
C THR A 67 9.30 13.48 16.88
N PHE A 68 10.12 13.27 15.86
CA PHE A 68 10.31 11.95 15.28
C PHE A 68 11.55 11.28 15.90
N PRO A 69 11.47 10.02 16.37
CA PRO A 69 12.61 9.33 17.00
C PRO A 69 13.83 9.24 16.06
N GLN A 70 13.57 9.16 14.75
CA GLN A 70 14.58 9.05 13.70
C GLN A 70 15.24 10.39 13.35
N GLY A 71 14.78 11.50 13.93
CA GLY A 71 15.36 12.83 13.71
C GLY A 71 15.19 13.34 12.28
N ILE A 72 13.93 13.55 11.85
CA ILE A 72 13.64 14.15 10.54
C ILE A 72 13.51 15.67 10.65
N THR A 73 13.87 16.38 9.59
CA THR A 73 13.65 17.82 9.49
C THR A 73 12.22 18.11 9.01
N LEU A 74 11.50 18.96 9.75
CA LEU A 74 10.16 19.44 9.41
C LEU A 74 10.26 20.77 8.65
N ASP A 75 10.69 20.68 7.40
CA ASP A 75 10.94 21.82 6.52
C ASP A 75 9.64 22.45 5.95
N SER A 76 9.77 23.25 4.89
CA SER A 76 8.63 23.88 4.21
C SER A 76 7.60 22.87 3.70
N ASP A 77 8.01 21.65 3.42
CA ASP A 77 7.22 20.64 2.75
C ASP A 77 6.33 19.88 3.74
N PHE A 78 6.59 20.00 5.05
CA PHE A 78 5.69 19.47 6.06
C PHE A 78 4.47 20.36 6.30
N GLU A 79 3.29 19.75 6.29
CA GLU A 79 2.02 20.37 6.63
C GLU A 79 1.35 19.60 7.78
N ILE A 80 0.72 20.34 8.68
CA ILE A 80 -0.07 19.81 9.80
C ILE A 80 -1.49 20.30 9.60
N GLN A 81 -2.46 19.39 9.66
CA GLN A 81 -3.87 19.72 9.52
C GLN A 81 -4.66 19.13 10.69
N LEU A 82 -5.63 19.88 11.19
CA LEU A 82 -6.66 19.38 12.11
C LEU A 82 -7.85 18.89 11.29
N TYR A 83 -8.26 17.64 11.50
CA TYR A 83 -9.34 17.00 10.76
C TYR A 83 -10.65 16.93 11.56
N GLN A 84 -10.55 16.66 12.86
CA GLN A 84 -11.71 16.50 13.74
C GLN A 84 -11.33 16.84 15.19
N THR A 85 -12.23 17.43 15.97
CA THR A 85 -12.07 17.63 17.42
C THR A 85 -13.45 17.62 18.11
N ASP A 86 -13.48 17.31 19.40
CA ASP A 86 -14.68 17.47 20.24
C ASP A 86 -14.79 18.91 20.81
N LEU A 87 -13.74 19.72 20.67
CA LEU A 87 -13.70 21.09 21.18
C LEU A 87 -14.41 22.05 20.20
N PRO A 88 -15.26 22.98 20.68
CA PRO A 88 -15.83 24.00 19.81
C PRO A 88 -14.72 24.98 19.40
N GLU A 89 -14.41 25.03 18.10
CA GLU A 89 -13.26 25.77 17.56
C GLU A 89 -13.57 27.23 17.22
N THR A 90 -12.55 28.08 17.34
CA THR A 90 -12.61 29.48 16.93
C THR A 90 -11.32 29.93 16.25
N VAL A 91 -11.42 31.01 15.48
CA VAL A 91 -10.27 31.67 14.86
C VAL A 91 -10.20 33.09 15.39
N ILE A 92 -9.09 33.43 16.03
CA ILE A 92 -8.86 34.77 16.59
C ILE A 92 -7.85 35.49 15.71
N SER A 93 -8.14 36.75 15.38
CA SER A 93 -7.16 37.64 14.73
C SER A 93 -6.52 38.57 15.77
N GLY A 94 -5.20 38.58 15.83
CA GLY A 94 -4.43 39.40 16.78
C GLY A 94 -4.22 38.76 18.15
N ALA A 95 -3.84 39.56 19.15
CA ALA A 95 -3.38 39.08 20.47
C ALA A 95 -4.50 38.87 21.51
N GLY A 96 -5.68 38.41 21.10
CA GLY A 96 -6.83 38.20 22.00
C GLY A 96 -6.91 36.78 22.57
N LEU A 97 -7.42 36.63 23.80
CA LEU A 97 -7.80 35.33 24.35
C LEU A 97 -9.17 34.88 23.82
N PRO A 98 -9.41 33.57 23.69
CA PRO A 98 -10.73 33.04 23.34
C PRO A 98 -11.76 33.38 24.42
N LYS A 99 -12.95 33.82 24.00
CA LYS A 99 -14.03 34.18 24.94
C LYS A 99 -14.99 33.04 25.23
N LYS A 100 -15.26 32.18 24.24
CA LYS A 100 -16.32 31.17 24.31
C LYS A 100 -15.96 29.79 23.74
N GLU A 101 -14.92 29.73 22.93
CA GLU A 101 -14.54 28.59 22.12
C GLU A 101 -13.03 28.36 22.29
N TYR A 102 -12.48 27.30 21.71
CA TYR A 102 -11.07 26.94 21.76
C TYR A 102 -10.34 27.39 20.51
N LEU A 103 -9.15 27.97 20.70
CA LEU A 103 -8.20 28.20 19.62
C LEU A 103 -7.20 27.05 19.62
N ILE A 104 -7.14 26.29 18.53
CA ILE A 104 -6.18 25.20 18.33
C ILE A 104 -5.16 25.64 17.28
N GLU A 105 -3.91 25.81 17.72
CA GLU A 105 -2.80 26.18 16.86
C GLU A 105 -1.81 25.03 16.78
N TYR A 106 -1.23 24.82 15.60
CA TYR A 106 -0.16 23.88 15.40
C TYR A 106 0.99 24.57 14.68
N GLN A 107 2.20 24.37 15.19
CA GLN A 107 3.39 25.04 14.70
C GLN A 107 4.47 24.00 14.43
N LYS A 108 5.20 24.21 13.33
CA LYS A 108 6.38 23.43 12.97
C LYS A 108 7.65 24.18 13.31
N TYR A 109 8.63 23.43 13.79
CA TYR A 109 10.00 23.83 14.04
C TYR A 109 10.91 22.77 13.39
N ASP A 110 12.18 23.10 13.17
CA ASP A 110 13.09 22.24 12.38
C ASP A 110 13.07 20.75 12.77
N GLU A 111 13.03 20.40 14.06
CA GLU A 111 13.07 18.99 14.52
C GLU A 111 11.83 18.57 15.34
N ARG A 112 10.82 19.43 15.43
CA ARG A 112 9.64 19.18 16.28
C ARG A 112 8.41 19.92 15.80
N PHE A 113 7.25 19.45 16.19
CA PHE A 113 6.01 20.21 16.03
C PHE A 113 5.29 20.35 17.37
N SER A 114 4.50 21.41 17.51
CA SER A 114 3.70 21.66 18.70
C SER A 114 2.24 21.82 18.34
N ILE A 115 1.36 21.32 19.20
CA ILE A 115 -0.07 21.58 19.21
C ILE A 115 -0.37 22.37 20.49
N THR A 116 -0.89 23.57 20.33
CA THR A 116 -1.27 24.46 21.42
C THR A 116 -2.78 24.65 21.38
N ILE A 117 -3.43 24.40 22.51
CA ILE A 117 -4.87 24.56 22.68
C ILE A 117 -5.08 25.62 23.75
N LEU A 118 -5.76 26.70 23.37
CA LEU A 118 -6.14 27.79 24.25
C LEU A 118 -7.66 27.78 24.42
N GLY A 119 -8.12 27.65 25.66
CA GLY A 119 -9.53 27.61 25.98
C GLY A 119 -10.13 28.99 26.31
N PRO A 120 -11.44 29.04 26.56
CA PRO A 120 -12.15 30.25 26.94
C PRO A 120 -11.63 30.89 28.23
N GLU A 121 -11.75 32.22 28.31
CA GLU A 121 -11.42 33.01 29.50
C GLU A 121 -12.27 32.58 30.72
N ASN A 122 -13.57 32.32 30.52
CA ASN A 122 -14.47 32.01 31.63
C ASN A 122 -14.66 30.51 31.86
N TYR A 123 -14.82 30.11 33.12
CA TYR A 123 -15.14 28.74 33.53
C TYR A 123 -16.37 28.16 32.82
N ILE A 124 -17.43 28.96 32.71
CA ILE A 124 -18.73 28.51 32.21
C ILE A 124 -18.70 28.13 30.73
N ASP A 125 -17.77 28.71 29.97
CA ASP A 125 -17.62 28.50 28.54
C ASP A 125 -16.71 27.30 28.22
N CYS A 126 -16.00 26.76 29.22
CA CYS A 126 -15.10 25.62 29.03
C CYS A 126 -15.86 24.28 28.89
N MET A 127 -15.24 23.33 28.19
CA MET A 127 -15.77 21.99 27.96
C MET A 127 -15.66 21.12 29.22
N ASP A 128 -16.76 20.44 29.57
CA ASP A 128 -16.75 19.42 30.62
C ASP A 128 -16.03 18.16 30.14
N VAL A 129 -15.18 17.62 30.99
CA VAL A 129 -14.63 16.28 30.87
C VAL A 129 -15.22 15.44 32.01
N PRO A 130 -16.28 14.65 31.75
CA PRO A 130 -16.80 13.73 32.76
C PRO A 130 -15.72 12.76 33.25
N LEU A 131 -15.82 12.34 34.52
CA LEU A 131 -14.89 11.36 35.09
C LEU A 131 -14.87 10.07 34.25
N ASP A 132 -13.69 9.49 34.05
CA ASP A 132 -13.47 8.27 33.28
C ASP A 132 -13.90 8.33 31.81
N THR A 133 -14.03 9.55 31.25
CA THR A 133 -14.29 9.76 29.83
C THR A 133 -13.09 10.41 29.15
N SER A 134 -12.90 10.12 27.86
CA SER A 134 -11.89 10.74 27.02
C SER A 134 -12.51 11.82 26.13
N LEU A 135 -11.90 13.00 26.09
CA LEU A 135 -12.22 14.08 25.16
C LEU A 135 -11.21 14.06 24.00
N LEU A 136 -11.68 14.07 22.75
CA LEU A 136 -10.82 14.24 21.58
C LEU A 136 -10.38 15.70 21.47
N LEU A 137 -9.11 15.96 21.79
CA LEU A 137 -8.51 17.28 21.64
C LEU A 137 -8.28 17.62 20.16
N GLY A 138 -7.93 16.61 19.36
CA GLY A 138 -7.90 16.72 17.91
C GLY A 138 -7.42 15.43 17.23
N GLN A 139 -7.90 15.19 16.01
CA GLN A 139 -7.34 14.25 15.06
C GLN A 139 -6.50 15.03 14.06
N PHE A 140 -5.20 14.76 14.05
CA PHE A 140 -4.23 15.51 13.27
C PHE A 140 -3.70 14.65 12.12
N ARG A 141 -3.41 15.32 11.01
CA ARG A 141 -2.76 14.74 9.84
C ARG A 141 -1.46 15.48 9.57
N LEU A 142 -0.35 14.75 9.51
CA LEU A 142 0.95 15.23 9.08
C LEU A 142 1.17 14.80 7.63
N ILE A 143 1.44 15.74 6.74
CA ILE A 143 1.60 15.50 5.30
C ILE A 143 2.99 16.01 4.89
N LYS A 144 3.76 15.16 4.19
CA LYS A 144 5.03 15.58 3.56
C LYS A 144 4.79 15.88 2.07
N ASN A 145 4.75 17.17 1.73
CA ASN A 145 4.51 17.70 0.40
C ASN A 145 5.76 17.51 -0.49
N GLY A 146 5.89 16.33 -1.09
CA GLY A 146 7.04 16.00 -1.94
C GLY A 146 7.10 14.53 -2.35
N GLY A 147 6.25 13.70 -1.75
CA GLY A 147 6.19 12.25 -2.04
C GLY A 147 7.19 11.42 -1.25
N ASP A 148 8.15 12.07 -0.58
CA ASP A 148 9.06 11.41 0.35
C ASP A 148 8.30 10.72 1.50
N PRO A 149 8.77 9.54 1.95
CA PRO A 149 8.15 8.85 3.07
C PRO A 149 8.20 9.65 4.39
N ILE A 150 7.15 9.51 5.20
CA ILE A 150 7.08 10.03 6.57
C ILE A 150 7.20 8.87 7.58
N PRO A 151 8.00 8.99 8.67
CA PRO A 151 8.06 7.95 9.68
C PRO A 151 6.71 7.77 10.39
N LYS A 152 6.39 6.52 10.75
CA LYS A 152 5.16 6.19 11.47
C LYS A 152 5.14 6.68 12.92
N LEU A 153 6.29 6.62 13.61
CA LEU A 153 6.36 6.88 15.05
C LEU A 153 6.58 8.36 15.33
N ILE A 154 5.78 8.90 16.26
CA ILE A 154 5.97 10.21 16.88
C ILE A 154 6.23 10.05 18.37
N ASP A 155 7.22 10.77 18.87
CA ASP A 155 7.63 10.77 20.27
C ASP A 155 7.24 12.06 20.98
N TRP A 156 6.78 11.94 22.22
CA TRP A 156 6.66 13.09 23.12
C TRP A 156 8.03 13.72 23.34
N LEU A 157 8.15 15.03 23.11
CA LEU A 157 9.42 15.73 23.29
C LEU A 157 9.87 15.69 24.75
N GLN A 158 11.14 15.31 24.95
CA GLN A 158 11.75 15.14 26.27
C GLN A 158 12.57 16.38 26.69
N PRO A 159 12.57 16.76 27.98
CA PRO A 159 11.83 16.11 29.08
C PRO A 159 10.36 16.56 29.12
N GLN A 160 9.47 15.61 29.41
CA GLN A 160 8.01 15.81 29.32
C GLN A 160 7.50 16.96 30.21
N ASN A 161 7.99 17.07 31.44
CA ASN A 161 7.58 18.11 32.39
C ASN A 161 7.98 19.54 31.98
N TYR A 162 8.85 19.68 30.97
CA TYR A 162 9.26 20.99 30.45
C TYR A 162 8.50 21.38 29.18
N TYR A 163 8.25 20.42 28.29
CA TYR A 163 7.68 20.69 26.97
C TYR A 163 6.17 20.49 26.89
N GLN A 164 5.58 19.77 27.85
CA GLN A 164 4.17 19.48 27.91
C GLN A 164 3.52 20.24 29.07
N ALA A 165 2.37 20.87 28.81
CA ALA A 165 1.61 21.60 29.81
C ALA A 165 0.12 21.34 29.62
N VAL A 166 -0.62 21.22 30.72
CA VAL A 166 -2.07 21.00 30.70
C VAL A 166 -2.69 21.76 31.84
N ALA A 167 -3.71 22.55 31.55
CA ALA A 167 -4.42 23.32 32.55
C ALA A 167 -5.92 23.00 32.55
N TYR A 168 -6.53 23.17 33.71
CA TYR A 168 -7.96 23.05 33.94
C TYR A 168 -8.51 24.28 34.66
N LYS A 169 -9.84 24.39 34.71
CA LYS A 169 -10.54 25.32 35.61
C LYS A 169 -11.45 24.56 36.57
N ILE A 170 -11.68 25.13 37.74
CA ILE A 170 -12.56 24.60 38.79
C ILE A 170 -13.45 25.71 39.33
N GLU A 171 -14.72 25.42 39.55
CA GLU A 171 -15.67 26.41 40.07
C GLU A 171 -15.28 26.92 41.46
N THR A 172 -14.84 26.01 42.33
CA THR A 172 -14.40 26.31 43.70
C THR A 172 -13.25 25.40 44.10
N ASP A 173 -12.25 25.98 44.74
CA ASP A 173 -10.98 25.33 45.07
C ASP A 173 -10.88 24.82 46.53
N SER A 174 -11.80 25.21 47.41
CA SER A 174 -11.75 24.83 48.83
C SER A 174 -13.10 24.41 49.39
N ILE A 175 -13.08 23.35 50.20
CA ILE A 175 -14.18 22.92 51.08
C ILE A 175 -14.25 23.83 52.33
N GLU A 176 -13.17 24.54 52.66
CA GLU A 176 -13.04 25.41 53.83
C GLU A 176 -13.22 26.88 53.43
N SER A 177 -14.24 27.53 54.00
CA SER A 177 -14.87 28.77 53.52
C SER A 177 -14.02 30.05 53.53
N ASN A 178 -12.75 30.00 53.94
CA ASN A 178 -11.91 31.19 54.13
C ASN A 178 -10.54 31.17 53.43
N VAL A 179 -10.23 30.15 52.61
CA VAL A 179 -9.00 30.11 51.82
C VAL A 179 -9.34 29.79 50.37
N THR A 180 -9.08 30.75 49.48
CA THR A 180 -9.20 30.58 48.03
C THR A 180 -7.79 30.54 47.47
N TRP A 181 -7.36 29.41 46.91
CA TRP A 181 -6.10 29.30 46.18
C TRP A 181 -6.28 29.61 44.70
N TYR A 182 -7.43 29.25 44.11
CA TYR A 182 -7.78 29.53 42.73
C TYR A 182 -9.20 30.08 42.59
N TYR A 183 -9.37 31.05 41.69
CA TYR A 183 -10.67 31.55 41.24
C TYR A 183 -11.20 30.71 40.07
N ALA A 184 -12.51 30.79 39.82
CA ALA A 184 -13.16 29.99 38.77
C ALA A 184 -12.53 30.16 37.39
N ASP A 185 -12.13 31.39 37.06
CA ASP A 185 -11.53 31.74 35.78
C ASP A 185 -10.00 31.59 35.76
N ASP A 186 -9.37 31.07 36.83
CA ASP A 186 -7.94 30.80 36.83
C ASP A 186 -7.63 29.53 36.06
N ASN A 187 -6.61 29.59 35.19
CA ASN A 187 -6.06 28.41 34.54
C ASN A 187 -5.10 27.71 35.51
N VAL A 188 -5.52 26.59 36.09
CA VAL A 188 -4.74 25.83 37.07
C VAL A 188 -3.96 24.74 36.34
N GLU A 189 -2.64 24.76 36.45
CA GLU A 189 -1.77 23.72 35.86
C GLU A 189 -2.02 22.38 36.56
N ILE A 190 -2.21 21.30 35.78
CA ILE A 190 -2.37 19.95 36.30
C ILE A 190 -1.07 19.46 36.95
N HIS A 191 0.09 19.75 36.34
CA HIS A 191 1.39 19.41 36.89
C HIS A 191 1.93 20.55 37.77
N ASP A 192 1.74 20.43 39.09
CA ASP A 192 2.17 21.45 40.06
C ASP A 192 3.58 21.19 40.62
N GLY A 193 4.25 20.13 40.17
CA GLY A 193 5.57 19.70 40.63
C GLY A 193 5.62 19.24 42.09
N ARG A 194 4.47 19.07 42.76
CA ARG A 194 4.39 18.76 44.20
C ARG A 194 3.43 17.63 44.53
N ASN A 195 2.17 17.76 44.13
CA ASN A 195 1.08 16.89 44.56
C ASN A 195 0.30 16.30 43.38
N ASN A 196 0.25 17.01 42.24
CA ASN A 196 -0.59 16.66 41.11
C ASN A 196 0.27 16.54 39.84
N THR A 197 -0.14 15.63 38.96
CA THR A 197 0.46 15.46 37.64
C THR A 197 -0.56 14.97 36.64
N PHE A 198 -0.25 15.09 35.36
CA PHE A 198 -0.82 14.25 34.32
C PHE A 198 0.21 13.20 33.90
N SER A 199 -0.27 12.11 33.32
CA SER A 199 0.57 11.12 32.66
C SER A 199 0.36 11.23 31.16
N ILE A 200 1.41 11.01 30.39
CA ILE A 200 1.31 10.92 28.94
C ILE A 200 1.61 9.50 28.46
N GLY A 201 0.92 9.08 27.42
CA GLY A 201 1.03 7.73 26.92
C GLY A 201 0.73 7.61 25.43
N TYR A 202 0.84 6.36 24.98
CA TYR A 202 0.34 5.89 23.70
C TYR A 202 -0.73 4.86 24.01
N ASP A 203 -1.90 5.00 23.39
CA ASP A 203 -2.97 4.03 23.54
C ASP A 203 -3.10 3.22 22.24
N GLU A 204 -3.18 1.90 22.38
CA GLU A 204 -3.20 0.94 21.28
C GLU A 204 -4.60 0.79 20.67
N SER A 205 -5.31 1.88 20.42
CA SER A 205 -6.46 1.80 19.51
C SER A 205 -5.91 1.66 18.09
N ARG A 206 -6.12 0.48 17.48
CA ARG A 206 -5.52 0.09 16.20
C ARG A 206 -6.54 0.23 15.07
N PRO A 207 -6.30 1.08 14.06
CA PRO A 207 -7.02 0.98 12.81
C PRO A 207 -6.67 -0.34 12.11
N TRP A 208 -7.64 -0.87 11.37
CA TRP A 208 -7.61 -2.21 10.78
C TRP A 208 -6.51 -2.30 9.70
N GLY A 209 -5.87 -3.47 9.56
CA GLY A 209 -4.59 -3.63 8.85
C GLY A 209 -4.62 -3.62 7.31
N PHE A 210 -3.44 -3.87 6.72
CA PHE A 210 -3.24 -4.08 5.29
C PHE A 210 -4.08 -5.25 4.76
N GLU A 211 -4.83 -5.02 3.68
CA GLU A 211 -5.72 -5.99 3.04
C GLU A 211 -5.42 -6.10 1.54
N PHE A 212 -4.74 -7.19 1.15
CA PHE A 212 -4.45 -7.54 -0.24
C PHE A 212 -5.61 -8.32 -0.87
N GLU A 213 -5.90 -8.07 -2.16
CA GLU A 213 -7.00 -8.74 -2.88
C GLU A 213 -6.48 -9.71 -3.95
N ASP A 214 -5.76 -9.23 -4.96
CA ASP A 214 -5.28 -10.07 -6.05
C ASP A 214 -3.97 -9.55 -6.67
N PHE A 215 -3.25 -10.46 -7.30
CA PHE A 215 -2.09 -10.19 -8.14
C PHE A 215 -2.28 -10.99 -9.42
N TRP A 216 -2.19 -10.34 -10.58
CA TRP A 216 -2.35 -10.99 -11.87
C TRP A 216 -1.12 -10.75 -12.72
N VAL A 217 -0.84 -11.77 -13.55
CA VAL A 217 0.15 -11.71 -14.61
C VAL A 217 -0.47 -12.43 -15.82
N ARG A 218 -0.30 -11.88 -17.01
CA ARG A 218 -0.81 -12.47 -18.25
C ARG A 218 0.20 -12.33 -19.38
N TYR A 219 0.23 -13.33 -20.26
CA TYR A 219 1.00 -13.28 -21.48
C TYR A 219 0.27 -12.41 -22.52
N ALA A 220 0.93 -11.34 -23.00
CA ALA A 220 0.38 -10.39 -23.95
C ALA A 220 0.85 -10.64 -25.40
N GLY A 221 1.63 -11.70 -25.63
CA GLY A 221 2.19 -12.03 -26.94
C GLY A 221 3.62 -11.52 -27.12
N GLN A 222 4.35 -12.09 -28.08
CA GLN A 222 5.69 -11.66 -28.47
C GLN A 222 6.68 -11.50 -27.31
N THR A 223 6.70 -12.45 -26.36
CA THR A 223 7.52 -12.38 -25.12
C THR A 223 7.17 -11.22 -24.17
N ASN A 224 6.08 -10.50 -24.40
CA ASN A 224 5.58 -9.49 -23.48
C ASN A 224 4.61 -10.11 -22.46
N LEU A 225 4.75 -9.71 -21.20
CA LEU A 225 3.82 -10.01 -20.13
C LEU A 225 3.30 -8.72 -19.52
N GLN A 226 2.09 -8.80 -19.01
CA GLN A 226 1.44 -7.71 -18.30
C GLN A 226 1.09 -8.15 -16.89
N TYR A 227 1.38 -7.29 -15.92
CA TYR A 227 1.12 -7.58 -14.52
C TYR A 227 0.50 -6.39 -13.78
N GLY A 228 -0.12 -6.69 -12.65
CA GLY A 228 -0.74 -5.70 -11.78
C GLY A 228 -1.34 -6.36 -10.54
N TRP A 229 -1.74 -5.54 -9.57
CA TRP A 229 -2.35 -6.03 -8.33
C TRP A 229 -3.43 -5.10 -7.82
N SER A 230 -4.27 -5.61 -6.93
CA SER A 230 -5.26 -4.83 -6.22
C SER A 230 -5.22 -5.05 -4.72
N THR A 231 -5.54 -3.99 -4.00
CA THR A 231 -5.60 -3.96 -2.54
C THR A 231 -6.88 -3.31 -2.10
N ARG A 232 -7.46 -3.78 -1.00
CA ARG A 232 -8.62 -3.15 -0.38
C ARG A 232 -8.22 -2.00 0.55
N ARG A 233 -7.15 -2.19 1.32
CA ARG A 233 -6.62 -1.21 2.28
C ARG A 233 -5.12 -1.33 2.39
N GLU A 234 -4.44 -0.20 2.52
CA GLU A 234 -2.98 -0.16 2.56
C GLU A 234 -2.43 0.52 3.82
N ILE A 235 -3.15 0.38 4.94
CA ILE A 235 -2.71 0.95 6.22
C ILE A 235 -1.35 0.36 6.60
N ASN A 236 -0.39 1.26 6.85
CA ASN A 236 1.02 0.95 7.12
C ASN A 236 1.77 0.24 5.97
N ALA A 237 1.28 0.29 4.74
CA ALA A 237 2.09 -0.07 3.58
C ALA A 237 2.90 1.15 3.10
N VAL A 238 4.13 0.91 2.68
CA VAL A 238 5.01 1.94 2.11
C VAL A 238 4.98 1.86 0.58
N GLY A 239 5.10 0.64 0.05
CA GLY A 239 5.10 0.38 -1.38
C GLY A 239 5.39 -1.08 -1.70
N TYR A 240 5.58 -1.36 -2.99
CA TYR A 240 5.64 -2.71 -3.53
C TYR A 240 6.90 -2.98 -4.34
N THR A 241 7.33 -4.23 -4.37
CA THR A 241 8.43 -4.70 -5.24
C THR A 241 7.98 -5.99 -5.92
N VAL A 242 8.19 -6.08 -7.23
CA VAL A 242 7.91 -7.28 -8.00
C VAL A 242 9.23 -7.87 -8.46
N LEU A 243 9.41 -9.15 -8.13
CA LEU A 243 10.55 -9.95 -8.55
C LEU A 243 10.07 -11.04 -9.51
N ARG A 244 10.91 -11.36 -10.49
CA ARG A 244 10.72 -12.41 -11.46
C ARG A 244 11.73 -13.51 -11.26
N GLY A 245 11.29 -14.74 -11.45
CA GLY A 245 12.12 -15.92 -11.59
C GLY A 245 11.67 -16.74 -12.78
N TYR A 246 12.57 -17.55 -13.32
CA TYR A 246 12.27 -18.43 -14.44
C TYR A 246 12.33 -19.89 -14.02
N LYS A 247 11.29 -20.64 -14.34
CA LYS A 247 11.09 -22.02 -13.91
C LYS A 247 11.28 -22.98 -15.11
N PHE A 248 12.43 -23.63 -15.16
CA PHE A 248 12.71 -24.70 -16.12
C PHE A 248 12.21 -26.09 -15.67
N THR A 249 12.07 -26.30 -14.36
CA THR A 249 11.76 -27.59 -13.71
C THR A 249 10.89 -27.38 -12.47
N ASP A 250 10.41 -28.44 -11.82
CA ASP A 250 9.65 -28.37 -10.55
C ASP A 250 10.48 -27.92 -9.33
N GLU A 251 11.71 -27.43 -9.53
CA GLU A 251 12.55 -26.89 -8.47
C GLU A 251 12.04 -25.55 -7.93
N GLN A 252 12.54 -25.18 -6.74
CA GLN A 252 12.22 -23.90 -6.11
C GLN A 252 12.71 -22.74 -6.98
N VAL A 253 11.82 -21.81 -7.31
CA VAL A 253 12.15 -20.66 -8.16
C VAL A 253 12.99 -19.66 -7.36
N ALA A 254 14.13 -19.26 -7.92
CA ALA A 254 14.93 -18.15 -7.40
C ALA A 254 14.43 -16.84 -8.02
N TYR A 255 13.94 -15.93 -7.16
CA TYR A 255 13.51 -14.59 -7.55
C TYR A 255 14.70 -13.63 -7.51
N THR A 256 15.51 -13.63 -8.56
CA THR A 256 16.75 -12.84 -8.63
C THR A 256 16.63 -11.58 -9.47
N ASP A 257 15.54 -11.43 -10.21
CA ASP A 257 15.38 -10.37 -11.21
C ASP A 257 14.30 -9.39 -10.75
N THR A 258 14.68 -8.17 -10.38
CA THR A 258 13.73 -7.12 -10.01
C THR A 258 13.16 -6.53 -11.29
N ILE A 259 11.84 -6.54 -11.44
CA ILE A 259 11.18 -5.95 -12.63
C ILE A 259 10.54 -4.60 -12.34
N GLY A 260 10.29 -4.30 -11.06
CA GLY A 260 9.75 -3.01 -10.61
C GLY A 260 9.79 -2.91 -9.09
N SER A 261 10.14 -1.75 -8.56
CA SER A 261 10.26 -1.52 -7.11
C SER A 261 9.99 -0.07 -6.77
N PHE A 262 9.52 0.21 -5.56
CA PHE A 262 9.50 1.56 -5.01
C PHE A 262 10.82 1.96 -4.33
N VAL A 263 11.81 1.06 -4.20
CA VAL A 263 13.07 1.32 -3.46
C VAL A 263 14.35 1.01 -4.22
N ASP A 264 14.30 0.08 -5.18
CA ASP A 264 15.46 -0.22 -6.02
C ASP A 264 15.65 0.91 -7.04
N TYR A 265 16.82 1.55 -7.04
CA TYR A 265 17.13 2.67 -7.92
C TYR A 265 17.03 2.31 -9.40
N ASP A 266 17.52 1.13 -9.78
CA ASP A 266 17.57 0.71 -11.19
C ASP A 266 16.17 0.34 -11.72
N HIS A 267 15.24 0.02 -10.81
CA HIS A 267 13.88 -0.42 -11.12
C HIS A 267 12.81 0.45 -10.45
N TYR A 268 13.17 1.70 -10.09
CA TYR A 268 12.29 2.58 -9.33
C TYR A 268 11.05 2.95 -10.14
N ASN A 269 9.88 2.74 -9.55
CA ASN A 269 8.61 3.18 -10.08
C ASN A 269 7.77 3.84 -8.97
N ALA A 270 7.46 5.13 -9.14
CA ALA A 270 6.65 5.89 -8.19
C ALA A 270 5.22 5.36 -8.08
N ASP A 271 4.70 4.71 -9.13
CA ASP A 271 3.37 4.09 -9.11
C ASP A 271 3.32 2.90 -8.14
N PHE A 272 4.46 2.41 -7.65
CA PHE A 272 4.55 1.30 -6.70
C PHE A 272 4.51 1.78 -5.23
N LEU A 273 4.40 3.09 -4.99
CA LEU A 273 4.15 3.61 -3.65
C LEU A 273 2.72 3.33 -3.22
N SER A 274 2.52 3.06 -1.93
CA SER A 274 1.18 2.90 -1.37
C SER A 274 0.35 4.18 -1.59
N GLN A 275 -0.86 4.01 -2.09
CA GLN A 275 -1.87 5.04 -2.29
C GLN A 275 -2.78 5.22 -1.07
N GLY A 276 -2.84 4.21 -0.19
CA GLY A 276 -3.26 4.38 1.19
C GLY A 276 -4.62 3.82 1.58
N ILE A 277 -5.57 4.68 1.96
CA ILE A 277 -6.91 4.28 2.40
C ILE A 277 -7.95 4.72 1.36
N SER A 278 -8.68 3.75 0.82
CA SER A 278 -9.80 3.97 -0.09
C SER A 278 -10.98 3.08 0.29
N ALA A 279 -12.21 3.58 0.13
CA ALA A 279 -13.41 2.78 0.31
C ALA A 279 -13.58 1.72 -0.80
N SER A 280 -13.03 1.97 -1.99
CA SER A 280 -13.11 1.09 -3.16
C SER A 280 -11.84 0.25 -3.38
N GLY A 281 -10.80 0.41 -2.56
CA GLY A 281 -9.49 -0.15 -2.82
C GLY A 281 -8.71 0.57 -3.92
N PHE A 282 -7.59 -0.03 -4.31
CA PHE A 282 -6.66 0.45 -5.32
C PHE A 282 -6.30 -0.65 -6.31
N ILE A 283 -6.01 -0.24 -7.55
CA ILE A 283 -5.58 -1.09 -8.66
C ILE A 283 -4.27 -0.49 -9.17
N TYR A 284 -3.24 -1.33 -9.26
CA TYR A 284 -1.92 -0.98 -9.75
C TYR A 284 -1.68 -1.67 -11.09
N GLY A 285 -1.15 -0.93 -12.06
CA GLY A 285 -0.90 -1.40 -13.41
C GLY A 285 -2.02 -1.06 -14.40
N GLU A 286 -2.02 -1.63 -15.61
CA GLU A 286 -1.16 -2.73 -16.09
C GLU A 286 0.27 -2.29 -16.44
N PHE A 287 1.27 -3.00 -15.91
CA PHE A 287 2.69 -2.79 -16.21
C PHE A 287 3.17 -3.85 -17.20
N ASP A 288 4.03 -3.47 -18.13
CA ASP A 288 4.62 -4.38 -19.12
C ASP A 288 5.99 -4.91 -18.65
N ASP A 289 6.28 -6.17 -18.97
CA ASP A 289 7.59 -6.81 -18.79
C ASP A 289 7.93 -7.67 -20.01
N GLN A 290 9.19 -7.61 -20.45
CA GLN A 290 9.67 -8.40 -21.58
C GLN A 290 10.59 -9.52 -21.10
N VAL A 291 10.27 -10.76 -21.49
CA VAL A 291 11.04 -11.94 -21.11
C VAL A 291 12.01 -12.39 -22.19
N GLN A 292 13.09 -13.05 -21.76
CA GLN A 292 14.17 -13.45 -22.65
C GLN A 292 13.92 -14.77 -23.38
N TYR A 293 13.25 -15.72 -22.74
CA TYR A 293 13.10 -17.10 -23.21
C TYR A 293 11.63 -17.52 -23.32
N ARG A 294 11.36 -18.40 -24.28
CA ARG A 294 10.07 -19.08 -24.47
C ARG A 294 10.10 -20.52 -24.03
N GLY A 295 8.93 -21.14 -23.90
CA GLY A 295 8.81 -22.57 -23.62
C GLY A 295 9.00 -22.92 -22.15
N GLY A 296 8.75 -21.97 -21.25
CA GLY A 296 8.79 -22.22 -19.81
C GLY A 296 7.90 -21.24 -19.07
N ASP A 297 7.85 -21.43 -17.75
CA ASP A 297 7.01 -20.65 -16.87
C ASP A 297 7.84 -19.54 -16.22
N TYR A 298 7.34 -18.32 -16.26
CA TYR A 298 7.87 -17.22 -15.47
C TYR A 298 7.03 -17.08 -14.20
N SER A 299 7.71 -17.10 -13.06
CA SER A 299 7.09 -16.89 -11.76
C SER A 299 7.35 -15.47 -11.30
N TYR A 300 6.29 -14.76 -10.93
CA TYR A 300 6.36 -13.42 -10.41
C TYR A 300 5.97 -13.45 -8.93
N ALA A 301 6.77 -12.79 -8.09
CA ALA A 301 6.52 -12.62 -6.67
C ALA A 301 6.29 -11.14 -6.37
N LEU A 302 5.11 -10.82 -5.85
CA LEU A 302 4.78 -9.49 -5.36
C LEU A 302 5.11 -9.42 -3.86
N TRP A 303 5.96 -8.49 -3.50
CA TRP A 303 6.32 -8.15 -2.13
C TRP A 303 5.76 -6.78 -1.76
N GLY A 304 5.22 -6.65 -0.56
CA GLY A 304 4.84 -5.37 0.03
C GLY A 304 5.76 -5.03 1.18
N ARG A 305 6.25 -3.78 1.24
CA ARG A 305 6.94 -3.27 2.42
C ARG A 305 5.92 -2.70 3.38
N LEU A 306 5.84 -3.29 4.55
CA LEU A 306 4.88 -2.95 5.60
C LEU A 306 5.62 -2.43 6.83
N ILE A 307 4.95 -1.60 7.62
CA ILE A 307 5.46 -1.07 8.88
C ILE A 307 4.68 -1.67 10.05
N THR A 308 5.39 -2.30 10.99
CA THR A 308 4.82 -2.82 12.23
C THR A 308 4.32 -1.69 13.15
N ASP A 309 3.64 -2.06 14.23
CA ASP A 309 3.14 -1.09 15.22
C ASP A 309 4.27 -0.34 15.93
N ASP A 310 5.41 -1.01 16.15
CA ASP A 310 6.65 -0.45 16.70
C ASP A 310 7.56 0.20 15.64
N GLY A 311 7.03 0.46 14.43
CA GLY A 311 7.70 1.29 13.42
C GLY A 311 8.81 0.58 12.63
N TYR A 312 8.97 -0.73 12.75
CA TYR A 312 9.92 -1.48 11.94
C TYR A 312 9.35 -1.81 10.57
N GLU A 313 10.13 -1.51 9.54
CA GLU A 313 9.84 -1.92 8.17
C GLU A 313 10.21 -3.39 7.95
N PHE A 314 9.35 -4.12 7.26
CA PHE A 314 9.62 -5.48 6.81
C PHE A 314 8.96 -5.76 5.46
N ASP A 315 9.58 -6.64 4.69
CA ASP A 315 9.03 -7.12 3.42
C ASP A 315 8.18 -8.37 3.66
N SER A 316 6.95 -8.36 3.15
CA SER A 316 6.04 -9.49 3.17
C SER A 316 5.73 -9.95 1.76
N LEU A 317 5.87 -11.26 1.51
CA LEU A 317 5.40 -11.87 0.27
C LEU A 317 3.87 -11.84 0.26
N LEU A 318 3.29 -11.17 -0.74
CA LEU A 318 1.84 -11.00 -0.85
C LEU A 318 1.23 -12.09 -1.73
N SER A 319 1.84 -12.35 -2.88
CA SER A 319 1.32 -13.33 -3.84
C SER A 319 2.40 -13.78 -4.82
N ILE A 320 2.19 -14.96 -5.40
CA ILE A 320 2.99 -15.52 -6.48
C ILE A 320 2.05 -15.89 -7.63
N ARG A 321 2.48 -15.57 -8.86
CA ARG A 321 1.80 -15.98 -10.09
C ARG A 321 2.78 -16.54 -11.10
N ASP A 322 2.46 -17.72 -11.60
CA ASP A 322 3.19 -18.37 -12.68
C ASP A 322 2.44 -18.17 -13.98
N VAL A 323 3.17 -17.77 -15.04
CA VAL A 323 2.61 -17.59 -16.37
C VAL A 323 3.47 -18.35 -17.39
N PRO A 324 2.86 -19.28 -18.15
CA PRO A 324 3.55 -19.95 -19.24
C PRO A 324 3.78 -18.97 -20.38
N VAL A 325 5.01 -18.94 -20.88
CA VAL A 325 5.34 -18.22 -22.11
C VAL A 325 5.48 -19.25 -23.23
N PRO A 326 4.49 -19.35 -24.12
CA PRO A 326 4.48 -20.41 -25.12
C PRO A 326 5.59 -20.21 -26.15
N HIS A 327 5.94 -21.32 -26.81
CA HIS A 327 6.66 -21.24 -28.08
C HIS A 327 5.76 -20.58 -29.13
N ALA A 328 6.36 -19.91 -30.11
CA ALA A 328 5.64 -19.37 -31.28
C ALA A 328 5.23 -20.50 -32.24
N VAL A 329 4.25 -21.31 -31.85
CA VAL A 329 3.88 -22.57 -32.54
C VAL A 329 2.42 -22.62 -32.99
N ILE A 330 2.18 -23.51 -33.97
CA ILE A 330 0.85 -23.93 -34.39
C ILE A 330 0.48 -25.15 -33.54
N VAL A 331 -0.49 -24.99 -32.64
CA VAL A 331 -0.86 -26.03 -31.67
C VAL A 331 -1.82 -27.04 -32.25
N GLN A 332 -2.70 -26.57 -33.12
CA GLN A 332 -3.75 -27.38 -33.71
C GLN A 332 -3.96 -26.94 -35.15
N ALA A 333 -4.17 -27.91 -36.04
CA ALA A 333 -4.61 -27.67 -37.41
C ALA A 333 -5.42 -28.86 -37.92
N ASN A 334 -6.66 -28.62 -38.38
CA ASN A 334 -7.54 -29.66 -38.88
C ASN A 334 -8.40 -29.17 -40.06
N ALA A 335 -8.67 -30.08 -41.00
CA ALA A 335 -9.52 -29.83 -42.15
C ALA A 335 -10.92 -30.41 -41.93
N SER A 336 -11.95 -29.67 -42.32
CA SER A 336 -13.35 -30.14 -42.33
C SER A 336 -14.14 -29.47 -43.47
N PRO A 337 -14.83 -30.24 -44.33
CA PRO A 337 -14.83 -31.69 -44.41
C PRO A 337 -13.51 -32.25 -44.98
N ASN A 338 -13.19 -33.51 -44.66
CA ASN A 338 -12.10 -34.27 -45.27
C ASN A 338 -12.49 -35.76 -45.27
N PRO A 339 -12.74 -36.40 -46.43
CA PRO A 339 -12.56 -35.90 -47.79
C PRO A 339 -13.50 -34.75 -48.17
N PHE A 340 -13.15 -34.02 -49.23
CA PHE A 340 -13.93 -32.88 -49.74
C PHE A 340 -14.08 -32.95 -51.27
N ASN A 341 -15.09 -32.25 -51.81
CA ASN A 341 -15.41 -32.27 -53.25
C ASN A 341 -14.94 -31.04 -54.03
N ILE A 342 -15.07 -29.85 -53.43
CA ILE A 342 -14.72 -28.56 -54.04
C ILE A 342 -13.91 -27.72 -53.05
N THR A 343 -14.41 -27.56 -51.83
CA THR A 343 -13.78 -26.76 -50.78
C THR A 343 -13.63 -27.53 -49.47
N THR A 344 -12.60 -27.20 -48.70
CA THR A 344 -12.44 -27.63 -47.31
C THR A 344 -12.00 -26.45 -46.46
N LYS A 345 -12.47 -26.38 -45.21
CA LYS A 345 -12.08 -25.37 -44.23
C LYS A 345 -10.94 -25.94 -43.38
N ILE A 346 -9.88 -25.17 -43.22
CA ILE A 346 -8.73 -25.50 -42.39
C ILE A 346 -8.79 -24.59 -41.18
N ASN A 347 -9.13 -25.16 -40.01
CA ASN A 347 -9.08 -24.45 -38.74
C ASN A 347 -7.70 -24.67 -38.13
N TYR A 348 -7.11 -23.64 -37.54
CA TYR A 348 -5.82 -23.72 -36.87
C TYR A 348 -5.76 -22.78 -35.68
N LYS A 349 -4.95 -23.12 -34.67
CA LYS A 349 -4.73 -22.31 -33.46
C LYS A 349 -3.26 -21.92 -33.33
N LEU A 350 -3.03 -20.65 -33.06
CA LEU A 350 -1.74 -20.05 -32.79
C LEU A 350 -1.65 -19.69 -31.31
N ASP A 351 -0.58 -20.10 -30.63
CA ASP A 351 -0.32 -19.75 -29.22
C ASP A 351 0.47 -18.45 -29.05
N ASP A 352 0.85 -17.81 -30.16
CA ASP A 352 1.47 -16.48 -30.16
C ASP A 352 1.21 -15.76 -31.50
N ASP A 353 1.50 -14.46 -31.52
CA ASP A 353 1.57 -13.68 -32.75
C ASP A 353 2.72 -14.18 -33.63
N VAL A 354 2.45 -14.43 -34.91
CA VAL A 354 3.42 -14.98 -35.87
C VAL A 354 3.26 -14.36 -37.25
N TYR A 355 4.33 -14.42 -38.05
CA TYR A 355 4.16 -14.33 -39.50
C TYR A 355 3.80 -15.71 -40.04
N LEU A 356 2.62 -15.86 -40.62
CA LEU A 356 2.11 -17.12 -41.14
C LEU A 356 2.30 -17.21 -42.65
N THR A 357 2.85 -18.32 -43.11
CA THR A 357 2.85 -18.73 -44.52
C THR A 357 2.01 -19.99 -44.68
N ALA A 358 1.02 -19.97 -45.57
CA ALA A 358 0.11 -21.09 -45.79
C ALA A 358 -0.03 -21.41 -47.27
N PHE A 359 0.28 -22.64 -47.65
CA PHE A 359 0.21 -23.07 -49.05
C PHE A 359 -0.22 -24.53 -49.18
N VAL A 360 -0.71 -24.86 -50.37
CA VAL A 360 -1.07 -26.21 -50.77
C VAL A 360 0.06 -26.79 -51.59
N SER A 361 0.46 -28.01 -51.28
CA SER A 361 1.39 -28.81 -52.08
C SER A 361 0.75 -30.13 -52.49
N ASP A 362 1.21 -30.67 -53.61
CA ASP A 362 0.82 -32.01 -54.06
C ASP A 362 1.57 -33.11 -53.29
N LEU A 363 1.33 -34.38 -53.65
CA LEU A 363 2.01 -35.55 -53.06
C LEU A 363 3.52 -35.55 -53.27
N LEU A 364 4.03 -34.85 -54.29
CA LEU A 364 5.46 -34.73 -54.58
C LEU A 364 6.09 -33.53 -53.85
N GLY A 365 5.30 -32.78 -53.06
CA GLY A 365 5.74 -31.60 -52.33
C GLY A 365 5.83 -30.33 -53.19
N LYS A 366 5.40 -30.38 -54.46
CA LYS A 366 5.39 -29.19 -55.31
C LYS A 366 4.29 -28.25 -54.85
N GLN A 367 4.64 -26.99 -54.60
CA GLN A 367 3.68 -25.96 -54.25
C GLN A 367 2.71 -25.72 -55.41
N VAL A 368 1.41 -25.86 -55.13
CA VAL A 368 0.30 -25.67 -56.06
C VAL A 368 -0.20 -24.24 -55.96
N LYS A 369 -0.42 -23.73 -54.75
CA LYS A 369 -1.06 -22.42 -54.52
C LYS A 369 -0.85 -21.93 -53.09
N PHE A 370 -0.72 -20.61 -52.89
CA PHE A 370 -0.86 -19.98 -51.57
C PHE A 370 -2.33 -19.90 -51.15
N LEU A 371 -2.61 -20.20 -49.90
CA LEU A 371 -3.92 -19.92 -49.31
C LEU A 371 -4.07 -18.42 -49.06
N THR A 372 -5.31 -17.97 -48.93
CA THR A 372 -5.64 -16.56 -48.69
C THR A 372 -6.43 -16.41 -47.40
N HIS A 373 -6.25 -15.28 -46.73
CA HIS A 373 -7.04 -14.91 -45.56
C HIS A 373 -8.51 -14.76 -45.99
N PRO A 374 -9.46 -15.39 -45.30
CA PRO A 374 -10.85 -15.43 -45.74
C PRO A 374 -11.53 -14.06 -45.78
N GLU A 375 -11.12 -13.14 -44.91
CA GLU A 375 -11.72 -11.80 -44.79
C GLU A 375 -11.02 -10.74 -45.66
N THR A 376 -9.69 -10.62 -45.58
CA THR A 376 -8.92 -9.61 -46.31
C THR A 376 -8.56 -10.03 -47.73
N GLY A 377 -8.60 -11.32 -48.05
CA GLY A 377 -8.15 -11.87 -49.34
C GLY A 377 -6.63 -11.86 -49.54
N GLU A 378 -5.86 -11.41 -48.56
CA GLU A 378 -4.40 -11.38 -48.62
C GLU A 378 -3.83 -12.79 -48.66
N LYS A 379 -2.71 -12.95 -49.37
CA LYS A 379 -2.01 -14.24 -49.41
C LYS A 379 -1.32 -14.48 -48.07
N PHE A 380 -1.39 -15.71 -47.58
CA PHE A 380 -0.56 -16.16 -46.47
C PHE A 380 0.89 -16.38 -46.96
N ASP A 381 1.61 -15.29 -47.17
CA ASP A 381 3.05 -15.25 -47.42
C ASP A 381 3.66 -14.28 -46.41
N LYS A 382 4.15 -14.83 -45.29
CA LYS A 382 4.56 -14.08 -44.09
C LYS A 382 3.51 -13.04 -43.65
N LEU A 383 2.24 -13.42 -43.66
CA LEU A 383 1.15 -12.55 -43.21
C LEU A 383 1.15 -12.50 -41.67
N LEU A 384 1.10 -11.31 -41.08
CA LEU A 384 0.99 -11.17 -39.62
C LEU A 384 -0.36 -11.73 -39.15
N MET A 385 -0.31 -12.70 -38.25
CA MET A 385 -1.49 -13.33 -37.66
C MET A 385 -1.42 -13.23 -36.15
N PRO A 386 -2.47 -12.73 -35.48
CA PRO A 386 -2.48 -12.63 -34.03
C PRO A 386 -2.64 -14.01 -33.38
N MET A 387 -2.29 -14.12 -32.10
CA MET A 387 -2.62 -15.28 -31.26
C MET A 387 -4.12 -15.60 -31.31
N GLY A 388 -4.47 -16.89 -31.27
CA GLY A 388 -5.86 -17.35 -31.16
C GLY A 388 -6.28 -18.37 -32.21
N GLU A 389 -7.60 -18.52 -32.36
CA GLU A 389 -8.21 -19.45 -33.32
C GLU A 389 -8.48 -18.78 -34.65
N HIS A 390 -8.08 -19.45 -35.73
CA HIS A 390 -8.14 -18.94 -37.09
C HIS A 390 -8.65 -19.99 -38.07
N TYR A 391 -9.00 -19.54 -39.27
CA TYR A 391 -9.28 -20.45 -40.36
C TYR A 391 -8.89 -19.91 -41.74
N THR A 392 -8.75 -20.83 -42.68
CA THR A 392 -8.66 -20.52 -44.12
C THR A 392 -9.45 -21.55 -44.91
N ILE A 393 -9.72 -21.26 -46.18
CA ILE A 393 -10.48 -22.12 -47.07
C ILE A 393 -9.59 -22.52 -48.23
N PHE A 394 -9.44 -23.82 -48.42
CA PHE A 394 -8.90 -24.35 -49.66
C PHE A 394 -10.03 -24.64 -50.63
N SER A 395 -9.98 -24.04 -51.81
CA SER A 395 -10.82 -24.39 -52.96
C SER A 395 -9.95 -25.02 -54.04
N ALA A 396 -10.26 -26.27 -54.39
CA ALA A 396 -9.55 -26.99 -55.43
C ALA A 396 -9.86 -26.36 -56.81
N PRO A 397 -8.85 -26.02 -57.63
CA PRO A 397 -9.07 -25.57 -59.00
C PRO A 397 -9.88 -26.59 -59.82
N GLU A 398 -10.65 -26.12 -60.80
CA GLU A 398 -11.46 -27.01 -61.66
C GLU A 398 -10.62 -28.11 -62.32
N LEU A 399 -9.40 -27.77 -62.75
CA LEU A 399 -8.46 -28.70 -63.40
C LEU A 399 -7.60 -29.51 -62.41
N ALA A 400 -7.84 -29.40 -61.09
CA ALA A 400 -7.08 -30.16 -60.09
C ALA A 400 -7.36 -31.67 -60.21
N SER A 401 -6.31 -32.49 -60.14
CA SER A 401 -6.47 -33.95 -60.15
C SER A 401 -7.10 -34.44 -58.85
N GLN A 402 -7.97 -35.45 -58.93
CA GLN A 402 -8.44 -36.15 -57.74
C GLN A 402 -7.26 -36.79 -57.00
N GLY A 403 -7.20 -36.68 -55.68
CA GLY A 403 -6.06 -37.19 -54.92
C GLY A 403 -5.84 -36.51 -53.57
N LEU A 404 -4.68 -36.79 -52.98
CA LEU A 404 -4.24 -36.21 -51.72
C LEU A 404 -3.46 -34.91 -51.96
N TYR A 405 -3.72 -33.93 -51.11
CA TYR A 405 -3.01 -32.66 -51.05
C TYR A 405 -2.53 -32.41 -49.62
N ASN A 406 -1.43 -31.68 -49.51
CA ASN A 406 -0.87 -31.26 -48.23
C ASN A 406 -1.09 -29.76 -48.07
N ILE A 407 -1.86 -29.36 -47.07
CA ILE A 407 -1.92 -27.97 -46.62
C ILE A 407 -0.77 -27.77 -45.63
N VAL A 408 0.19 -26.92 -45.99
CA VAL A 408 1.36 -26.61 -45.17
C VAL A 408 1.17 -25.23 -44.55
N LEU A 409 1.27 -25.18 -43.23
CA LEU A 409 1.28 -23.95 -42.43
C LEU A 409 2.68 -23.81 -41.80
N LEU A 410 3.32 -22.66 -42.03
CA LEU A 410 4.61 -22.30 -41.45
C LEU A 410 4.42 -21.02 -40.63
N ALA A 411 4.59 -21.12 -39.32
CA ALA A 411 4.54 -20.00 -38.39
C ALA A 411 5.96 -19.57 -38.03
N TYR A 412 6.30 -18.33 -38.38
CA TYR A 412 7.57 -17.70 -38.10
C TYR A 412 7.42 -16.80 -36.86
N PRO A 413 8.23 -17.01 -35.80
CA PRO A 413 8.21 -16.16 -34.62
C PRO A 413 8.48 -14.69 -34.98
N ILE A 414 7.89 -13.78 -34.21
CA ILE A 414 8.21 -12.35 -34.26
C ILE A 414 9.28 -12.05 -33.21
N ASN A 415 10.33 -11.33 -33.60
CA ASN A 415 11.40 -10.86 -32.72
C ASN A 415 12.10 -11.94 -31.88
N ASP A 416 12.15 -13.18 -32.38
CA ASP A 416 12.80 -14.29 -31.67
C ASP A 416 13.75 -15.06 -32.59
N PRO A 417 15.08 -14.89 -32.43
CA PRO A 417 16.08 -15.60 -33.21
C PRO A 417 16.35 -17.03 -32.71
N THR A 418 15.74 -17.46 -31.61
CA THR A 418 16.03 -18.74 -30.93
C THR A 418 15.14 -19.90 -31.38
N ILE A 419 14.06 -19.64 -32.14
CA ILE A 419 13.12 -20.66 -32.63
C ILE A 419 13.20 -20.84 -34.15
N GLU A 420 13.24 -22.10 -34.58
CA GLU A 420 13.60 -22.53 -35.94
C GLU A 420 12.44 -22.59 -36.96
N ILE A 421 11.24 -22.07 -36.65
CA ILE A 421 9.97 -22.13 -37.42
C ILE A 421 9.07 -23.32 -37.02
N SER A 422 7.81 -23.03 -36.72
CA SER A 422 6.78 -24.05 -36.45
C SER A 422 6.09 -24.49 -37.73
N ARG A 423 5.93 -25.80 -37.94
CA ARG A 423 5.32 -26.38 -39.15
C ARG A 423 4.18 -27.32 -38.82
N ALA A 424 3.01 -27.09 -39.43
CA ALA A 424 1.89 -28.02 -39.44
C ALA A 424 1.57 -28.47 -40.87
N ILE A 425 1.28 -29.75 -41.06
CA ILE A 425 0.87 -30.31 -42.36
C ILE A 425 -0.48 -31.03 -42.18
N VAL A 426 -1.51 -30.49 -42.83
CA VAL A 426 -2.85 -31.09 -42.84
C VAL A 426 -3.04 -31.81 -44.17
N LYS A 427 -3.20 -33.14 -44.10
CA LYS A 427 -3.45 -33.97 -45.29
C LYS A 427 -4.94 -33.94 -45.63
N VAL A 428 -5.28 -33.55 -46.85
CA VAL A 428 -6.66 -33.47 -47.33
C VAL A 428 -6.85 -34.29 -48.59
N GLN A 429 -8.03 -34.90 -48.74
CA GLN A 429 -8.37 -35.76 -49.89
C GLN A 429 -9.48 -35.11 -50.72
N LEU A 430 -9.16 -34.77 -51.97
CA LEU A 430 -10.13 -34.33 -52.97
C LEU A 430 -10.78 -35.56 -53.61
N ILE A 431 -12.10 -35.64 -53.55
CA ILE A 431 -12.92 -36.64 -54.25
C ILE A 431 -13.88 -35.89 -55.16
N LYS A 432 -13.66 -35.97 -56.47
CA LYS A 432 -14.60 -35.43 -57.45
C LYS A 432 -15.68 -36.48 -57.66
N ASP A 433 -16.92 -36.16 -57.28
CA ASP A 433 -18.05 -36.98 -57.65
C ASP A 433 -18.12 -36.97 -59.19
N GLY A 434 -17.94 -38.13 -59.79
CA GLY A 434 -18.10 -38.29 -61.23
C GLY A 434 -19.51 -37.85 -61.60
N VAL A 435 -19.62 -36.75 -62.35
CA VAL A 435 -20.84 -36.48 -63.11
C VAL A 435 -21.02 -37.69 -64.01
N ARG A 436 -22.02 -38.51 -63.71
CA ARG A 436 -22.51 -39.53 -64.63
C ARG A 436 -23.15 -38.88 -65.84
#